data_AF-A0A0V0YFY1-F1
#
_entry.id   AF-A0A0V0YFY1-F1
#
_cell.length_a   1.000
_cell.length_b   1.000
_cell.length_c   1.000
_cell.angle_alpha   90.00
_cell.angle_beta   90.00
_cell.angle_gamma   90.00
#
_symmetry.space_group_name_H-M   'P 1'
#
loop_
_entity.id
_entity.type
_entity.pdbx_description
1 polymer ?
#
loop_
_entity_poly.entity_id
_entity_poly.type
_entity_poly.pdbx_seq_one_letter_code
_entity_poly.pdbx_strand_id
1 'polypeptide(L)'
;MNDLIFCVIITSLQVPAYLNVVDIAGLVKGASEGQGLGNAFLSHISACDALFMMCRAFEEADVTHVEGDVDPVRDLKIIFDELRMKDIQYVDGVLEKMEKTVIRANDKSKMFEFETLKLVQKCLKEDCRHVRFQTWNDKQIDILNKHLFLTAKPVVYLVNASSNKSSN
;
A
#
# COMPACT_ATOMS: atom_id res chain seq x y z
N MET A 1 19.54 -3.59 24.39
CA MET A 1 18.25 -4.03 24.97
C MET A 1 17.76 -5.34 24.31
N ASN A 2 18.65 -6.25 23.89
CA ASN A 2 18.27 -7.46 23.14
C ASN A 2 18.64 -8.79 23.82
N ASP A 3 19.19 -8.77 25.05
CA ASP A 3 19.85 -9.96 25.63
C ASP A 3 19.10 -10.65 26.78
N LEU A 4 17.92 -10.15 27.18
CA LEU A 4 17.33 -10.61 28.45
C LEU A 4 16.87 -12.08 28.43
N ILE A 5 16.41 -12.59 27.28
CA ILE A 5 15.91 -13.97 27.15
C ILE A 5 17.06 -14.97 27.00
N PHE A 6 18.10 -14.61 26.23
CA PHE A 6 19.26 -15.48 26.00
C PHE A 6 20.17 -15.61 27.23
N CYS A 7 20.10 -14.65 28.16
CA CYS A 7 20.84 -14.72 29.42
C CYS A 7 20.30 -15.80 30.38
N VAL A 8 19.02 -16.19 30.25
CA VAL A 8 18.36 -17.14 31.18
C VAL A 8 18.42 -18.58 30.69
N ILE A 9 18.48 -18.82 29.37
CA ILE A 9 18.51 -20.17 28.78
C ILE A 9 19.77 -20.31 27.93
N ILE A 10 20.74 -21.08 28.42
CA ILE A 10 22.00 -21.37 27.74
C ILE A 10 21.74 -22.46 26.69
N THR A 11 21.42 -22.04 25.46
CA THR A 11 21.36 -22.91 24.28
C THR A 11 22.52 -22.61 23.33
N SER A 12 23.09 -23.65 22.72
CA SER A 12 24.20 -23.53 21.76
C SER A 12 23.73 -23.14 20.35
N LEU A 13 22.43 -23.19 20.08
CA LEU A 13 21.85 -22.81 18.79
C LEU A 13 20.87 -21.65 19.00
N GLN A 14 21.21 -20.52 18.40
CA GLN A 14 20.39 -19.31 18.39
C GLN A 14 20.02 -18.99 16.93
N VAL A 15 18.73 -18.87 16.66
CA VAL A 15 18.21 -18.52 15.33
C VAL A 15 17.37 -17.25 15.48
N PRO A 16 17.84 -16.09 14.98
CA PRO A 16 17.06 -14.86 15.03
C PRO A 16 15.90 -14.92 14.04
N ALA A 17 14.82 -14.20 14.34
CA ALA A 17 13.79 -13.91 13.35
C ALA A 17 14.37 -13.00 12.25
N TYR A 18 13.92 -13.15 11.02
CA TYR A 18 14.32 -12.32 9.89
C TYR A 18 13.10 -11.64 9.27
N LEU A 19 13.33 -10.45 8.72
CA LEU A 19 12.36 -9.68 7.94
C LEU A 19 12.83 -9.64 6.49
N ASN A 20 11.99 -10.10 5.57
CA ASN A 20 12.27 -10.01 4.15
C ASN A 20 11.92 -8.60 3.65
N VAL A 21 12.92 -7.89 3.13
CA VAL A 21 12.75 -6.54 2.56
C VAL A 21 13.09 -6.60 1.09
N VAL A 22 12.17 -6.13 0.24
CA VAL A 22 12.34 -6.03 -1.20
C VAL A 22 12.47 -4.57 -1.57
N ASP A 23 13.53 -4.23 -2.28
CA ASP A 23 13.70 -2.89 -2.84
C ASP A 23 12.88 -2.76 -4.12
N ILE A 24 12.11 -1.67 -4.22
CA ILE A 24 11.21 -1.41 -5.35
C ILE A 24 11.67 -0.09 -6.00
N ALA A 25 11.93 -0.12 -7.31
CA ALA A 25 12.35 1.05 -8.09
C ALA A 25 11.43 2.26 -7.89
N GLY A 26 11.94 3.49 -7.99
CA GLY A 26 11.14 4.70 -7.75
C GLY A 26 9.89 4.82 -8.64
N LEU A 27 8.76 5.22 -8.04
CA LEU A 27 7.53 5.53 -8.78
C LEU A 27 7.61 6.93 -9.39
N VAL A 28 7.22 7.03 -10.66
CA VAL A 28 6.94 8.31 -11.33
C VAL A 28 5.44 8.47 -11.52
N LYS A 29 4.98 9.73 -11.58
CA LYS A 29 3.58 10.07 -11.87
C LYS A 29 3.10 9.40 -13.17
N GLY A 30 1.87 8.90 -13.18
CA GLY A 30 1.28 8.18 -14.33
C GLY A 30 1.48 6.66 -14.31
N ALA A 31 1.98 6.09 -13.21
CA ALA A 31 2.20 4.65 -13.08
C ALA A 31 0.90 3.83 -13.19
N SER A 32 -0.22 4.35 -12.69
CA SER A 32 -1.53 3.68 -12.75
C SER A 32 -2.12 3.63 -14.17
N GLU A 33 -1.74 4.55 -15.06
CA GLU A 33 -2.14 4.58 -16.47
C GLU A 33 -1.26 3.69 -17.36
N GLY A 34 -0.23 3.05 -16.79
CA GLY A 34 0.67 2.16 -17.52
C GLY A 34 1.72 2.89 -18.36
N GLN A 35 1.97 4.18 -18.10
CA GLN A 35 3.08 4.89 -18.72
C GLN A 35 4.42 4.46 -18.08
N GLY A 36 5.41 4.14 -18.91
CA GLY A 36 6.77 3.79 -18.46
C GLY A 36 6.88 2.47 -17.69
N LEU A 37 7.78 2.41 -16.70
CA LEU A 37 8.05 1.24 -15.84
C LEU A 37 6.97 1.00 -14.76
N GLY A 38 5.90 1.81 -14.72
CA GLY A 38 4.90 1.82 -13.65
C GLY A 38 4.12 0.51 -13.46
N ASN A 39 3.86 -0.25 -14.53
CA ASN A 39 3.18 -1.55 -14.40
C ASN A 39 4.04 -2.61 -13.70
N ALA A 40 5.36 -2.60 -13.92
CA ALA A 40 6.27 -3.49 -13.21
C ALA A 40 6.41 -3.09 -11.73
N PHE A 41 6.40 -1.79 -11.44
CA PHE A 41 6.40 -1.28 -10.07
C PHE A 41 5.19 -1.77 -9.26
N LEU A 42 3.98 -1.64 -9.82
CA LEU A 42 2.75 -2.04 -9.12
C LEU A 42 2.63 -3.56 -8.93
N SER A 43 3.21 -4.37 -9.84
CA SER A 43 3.25 -5.82 -9.65
C SER A 43 4.19 -6.23 -8.52
N HIS A 44 5.33 -5.56 -8.35
CA HIS A 44 6.23 -5.76 -7.21
C HIS A 44 5.55 -5.39 -5.88
N ILE A 45 4.84 -4.26 -5.81
CA ILE A 45 4.07 -3.88 -4.62
C ILE A 45 3.00 -4.93 -4.29
N SER A 46 2.31 -5.45 -5.32
CA SER A 46 1.26 -6.46 -5.13
C SER A 46 1.78 -7.71 -4.40
N ALA A 47 3.03 -8.10 -4.67
CA ALA A 47 3.70 -9.25 -4.06
C ALA A 47 4.21 -9.02 -2.62
N CYS A 48 4.18 -7.79 -2.10
CA CYS A 48 4.63 -7.46 -0.75
C CYS A 48 3.45 -7.37 0.23
N ASP A 49 3.62 -7.73 1.50
CA ASP A 49 2.54 -7.65 2.49
C ASP A 49 2.42 -6.27 3.15
N ALA A 50 3.52 -5.52 3.22
CA ALA A 50 3.61 -4.21 3.85
C ALA A 50 4.53 -3.28 3.04
N LEU A 51 4.41 -1.97 3.26
CA LEU A 51 5.17 -0.95 2.55
C LEU A 51 6.02 -0.13 3.52
N PHE A 52 7.30 0.02 3.22
CA PHE A 52 8.14 1.06 3.78
C PHE A 52 8.13 2.27 2.86
N MET A 53 7.51 3.37 3.30
CA MET A 53 7.38 4.58 2.51
C MET A 53 8.48 5.56 2.88
N MET A 54 9.53 5.58 2.07
CA MET A 54 10.68 6.45 2.30
C MET A 54 10.40 7.86 1.79
N CYS A 55 10.56 8.85 2.68
CA CYS A 55 10.35 10.27 2.38
C CYS A 55 11.66 11.03 2.52
N ARG A 56 11.99 11.87 1.53
CA ARG A 56 13.15 12.77 1.61
C ARG A 56 12.78 14.02 2.44
N ALA A 57 13.53 14.27 3.50
CA ALA A 57 13.35 15.43 4.38
C ALA A 57 14.65 16.23 4.57
N PHE A 58 15.50 16.26 3.53
CA PHE A 58 16.73 17.04 3.49
C PHE A 58 16.94 17.65 2.11
N GLU A 59 17.49 18.85 2.10
CA GLU A 59 17.91 19.57 0.90
C GLU A 59 19.41 19.31 0.69
N GLU A 60 19.78 18.82 -0.49
CA GLU A 60 21.16 18.68 -0.92
C GLU A 60 21.25 19.16 -2.37
N ALA A 61 22.20 20.05 -2.65
CA ALA A 61 22.35 20.71 -3.96
C ALA A 61 22.70 19.75 -5.11
N ASP A 62 23.29 18.59 -4.78
CA ASP A 62 23.80 17.64 -5.78
C ASP A 62 22.76 16.58 -6.22
N VAL A 63 21.53 16.60 -5.69
CA VAL A 63 20.49 15.62 -6.04
C VAL A 63 19.23 16.31 -6.55
N THR A 64 19.04 16.29 -7.87
CA THR A 64 17.86 16.83 -8.56
C THR A 64 16.58 16.08 -8.14
N HIS A 65 15.59 16.81 -7.66
CA HIS A 65 14.26 16.25 -7.36
C HIS A 65 13.40 16.23 -8.62
N VAL A 66 12.68 15.14 -8.87
CA VAL A 66 11.89 14.93 -10.10
C VAL A 66 10.79 16.00 -10.25
N GLU A 67 10.25 16.48 -9.14
CA GLU A 67 9.21 17.53 -9.09
C GLU A 67 9.78 18.94 -8.78
N GLY A 68 11.09 19.13 -8.95
CA GLY A 68 11.79 20.41 -8.72
C GLY A 68 12.22 20.61 -7.26
N ASP A 69 11.28 21.05 -6.42
CA ASP A 69 11.53 21.29 -4.98
C ASP A 69 11.22 20.05 -4.14
N VAL A 70 11.93 19.84 -3.03
CA VAL A 70 11.68 18.72 -2.11
C VAL A 70 10.42 19.01 -1.29
N ASP A 71 9.35 18.24 -1.51
CA ASP A 71 8.11 18.30 -0.71
C ASP A 71 7.63 16.87 -0.39
N PRO A 72 7.96 16.34 0.81
CA PRO A 72 7.61 14.98 1.17
C PRO A 72 6.10 14.74 1.26
N VAL A 73 5.31 15.79 1.54
CA VAL A 73 3.84 15.67 1.65
C VAL A 73 3.24 15.50 0.25
N ARG A 74 3.69 16.32 -0.70
CA ARG A 74 3.28 16.19 -2.11
C ARG A 74 3.70 14.85 -2.70
N ASP A 75 4.94 14.42 -2.46
CA ASP A 75 5.47 13.17 -3.00
C ASP A 75 4.67 11.95 -2.47
N LEU A 76 4.38 11.92 -1.17
CA LEU A 76 3.50 10.91 -0.56
C LEU A 76 2.10 10.92 -1.18
N LYS A 77 1.53 12.12 -1.39
CA LYS A 77 0.21 12.25 -2.00
C LYS A 77 0.17 11.66 -3.40
N ILE A 78 1.20 11.90 -4.22
CA ILE A 78 1.30 11.32 -5.58
C ILE A 78 1.28 9.79 -5.48
N ILE A 79 2.12 9.19 -4.65
CA ILE A 79 2.16 7.72 -4.48
C ILE A 79 0.79 7.19 -4.03
N PHE A 80 0.16 7.84 -3.06
CA PHE A 80 -1.15 7.43 -2.54
C PHE A 80 -2.27 7.57 -3.56
N ASP A 81 -2.25 8.59 -4.40
CA ASP A 81 -3.19 8.76 -5.49
C ASP A 81 -3.01 7.64 -6.53
N GLU A 82 -1.78 7.28 -6.91
CA GLU A 82 -1.50 6.22 -7.88
C GLU A 82 -1.96 4.83 -7.38
N LEU A 83 -1.67 4.49 -6.12
CA LEU A 83 -2.15 3.25 -5.52
C LEU A 83 -3.69 3.19 -5.49
N ARG A 84 -4.33 4.30 -5.15
CA ARG A 84 -5.80 4.41 -5.12
C ARG A 84 -6.40 4.24 -6.51
N MET A 85 -5.83 4.92 -7.52
CA MET A 85 -6.28 4.81 -8.90
C MET A 85 -6.15 3.38 -9.42
N LYS A 86 -5.10 2.66 -9.03
CA LYS A 86 -4.95 1.25 -9.42
C LYS A 86 -6.01 0.34 -8.78
N ASP A 87 -6.28 0.52 -7.49
CA ASP A 87 -7.34 -0.23 -6.80
C ASP A 87 -8.74 0.10 -7.37
N ILE A 88 -8.97 1.35 -7.80
CA ILE A 88 -10.20 1.76 -8.50
C ILE A 88 -10.38 0.98 -9.80
N GLN A 89 -9.36 0.96 -10.67
CA GLN A 89 -9.41 0.22 -11.93
C GLN A 89 -9.70 -1.28 -11.69
N TYR A 90 -9.07 -1.85 -10.66
CA TYR A 90 -9.26 -3.25 -10.29
C TYR A 90 -10.70 -3.51 -9.81
N VAL A 91 -11.20 -2.74 -8.83
CA VAL A 91 -12.52 -2.98 -8.25
C VAL A 91 -13.64 -2.76 -9.26
N ASP A 92 -13.50 -1.79 -10.17
CA ASP A 92 -14.45 -1.55 -11.25
C ASP A 92 -14.55 -2.77 -12.18
N GLY A 93 -13.41 -3.33 -12.58
CA GLY A 93 -13.38 -4.51 -13.45
C GLY A 93 -13.92 -5.78 -12.78
N VAL A 94 -13.75 -5.93 -11.47
CA VAL A 94 -14.35 -7.02 -10.70
C VAL A 94 -15.86 -6.83 -10.57
N LEU A 95 -16.31 -5.62 -10.20
CA LEU A 95 -17.73 -5.30 -10.04
C LEU A 95 -18.51 -5.48 -11.34
N GLU A 96 -17.97 -5.09 -12.51
CA GLU A 96 -18.66 -5.26 -13.79
C GLU A 96 -18.93 -6.75 -14.12
N LYS A 97 -17.97 -7.63 -13.79
CA LYS A 97 -18.13 -9.08 -13.96
C LYS A 97 -19.13 -9.64 -12.97
N MET A 98 -19.02 -9.24 -11.69
CA MET A 98 -19.92 -9.69 -10.65
C MET A 98 -21.34 -9.21 -10.86
N GLU A 99 -21.57 -8.00 -11.37
CA GLU A 99 -22.90 -7.48 -11.64
C GLU A 99 -23.67 -8.38 -12.62
N LYS A 100 -22.98 -8.91 -13.64
CA LYS A 100 -23.56 -9.86 -14.60
C LYS A 100 -23.95 -11.18 -13.91
N THR A 101 -23.11 -11.71 -13.02
CA THR A 101 -23.38 -13.01 -12.35
C THR A 101 -24.38 -12.88 -11.20
N VAL A 102 -24.23 -11.85 -10.38
CA VAL A 102 -24.97 -11.66 -9.13
C VAL A 102 -26.36 -11.09 -9.40
N ILE A 103 -26.46 -10.03 -10.20
CA ILE A 103 -27.76 -9.40 -10.49
C ILE A 103 -28.51 -10.18 -11.56
N ARG A 104 -27.86 -10.52 -12.68
CA ARG A 104 -28.57 -11.16 -13.81
C ARG A 104 -28.83 -12.64 -13.61
N ALA A 105 -27.96 -13.38 -12.92
CA ALA A 105 -28.16 -14.80 -12.62
C ALA A 105 -28.67 -15.06 -11.19
N ASN A 106 -28.94 -14.00 -10.41
CA ASN A 106 -29.51 -14.05 -9.06
C ASN A 106 -28.75 -14.97 -8.08
N ASP A 107 -27.42 -14.99 -8.19
CA ASP A 107 -26.56 -15.79 -7.31
C ASP A 107 -26.41 -15.11 -5.95
N LYS A 108 -27.26 -15.51 -5.01
CA LYS A 108 -27.29 -14.99 -3.64
C LYS A 108 -26.01 -15.29 -2.84
N SER A 109 -25.21 -16.27 -3.25
CA SER A 109 -23.98 -16.63 -2.52
C SER A 109 -22.92 -15.54 -2.59
N LYS A 110 -22.94 -14.72 -3.65
CA LYS A 110 -21.96 -13.65 -3.92
C LYS A 110 -22.47 -12.23 -3.67
N MET A 111 -23.73 -12.08 -3.26
CA MET A 111 -24.34 -10.77 -2.99
C MET A 111 -23.55 -9.98 -1.94
N PHE A 112 -23.15 -10.63 -0.84
CA PHE A 112 -22.42 -9.96 0.23
C PHE A 112 -21.00 -9.49 -0.20
N GLU A 113 -20.33 -10.27 -1.06
CA GLU A 113 -19.07 -9.86 -1.68
C GLU A 113 -19.26 -8.66 -2.59
N PHE A 114 -20.30 -8.68 -3.43
CA PHE A 114 -20.64 -7.57 -4.31
C PHE A 114 -20.94 -6.27 -3.55
N GLU A 115 -21.73 -6.34 -2.48
CA GLU A 115 -22.02 -5.19 -1.63
C GLU A 115 -20.78 -4.65 -0.92
N THR A 116 -19.90 -5.54 -0.45
CA THR A 116 -18.62 -5.15 0.17
C THR A 116 -17.72 -4.43 -0.83
N LEU A 117 -17.61 -4.94 -2.06
CA LEU A 117 -16.82 -4.30 -3.12
C LEU A 117 -17.42 -2.96 -3.58
N LYS A 118 -18.75 -2.81 -3.54
CA LYS A 118 -19.41 -1.51 -3.74
C LYS A 118 -19.01 -0.49 -2.68
N LEU A 119 -18.91 -0.90 -1.42
CA LEU A 119 -18.42 -0.03 -0.34
C LEU A 119 -16.95 0.35 -0.55
N VAL A 120 -16.11 -0.59 -1.01
CA VAL A 120 -14.71 -0.30 -1.37
C VAL A 120 -14.63 0.71 -2.53
N GLN A 121 -15.41 0.51 -3.59
CA GLN A 121 -15.50 1.44 -4.72
C GLN A 121 -15.86 2.86 -4.25
N LYS A 122 -16.85 2.97 -3.36
CA LYS A 122 -17.25 4.24 -2.75
C LYS A 122 -16.11 4.89 -1.94
N CYS A 123 -15.49 4.13 -1.04
CA CYS A 123 -14.35 4.60 -0.22
C CYS A 123 -13.23 5.18 -1.11
N LEU A 124 -12.88 4.48 -2.19
CA LEU A 124 -11.78 4.88 -3.07
C LEU A 124 -12.15 6.07 -3.97
N LYS A 125 -13.37 6.09 -4.55
CA LYS A 125 -13.77 7.12 -5.52
C LYS A 125 -14.38 8.37 -4.90
N GLU A 126 -15.35 8.19 -4.02
CA GLU A 126 -16.14 9.30 -3.45
C GLU A 126 -15.42 9.89 -2.25
N ASP A 127 -14.97 9.05 -1.31
CA ASP A 127 -14.32 9.52 -0.09
C ASP A 127 -12.83 9.83 -0.29
N CYS A 128 -12.27 9.52 -1.47
CA CYS A 128 -10.85 9.66 -1.81
C CYS A 128 -9.90 9.02 -0.78
N ARG A 129 -10.35 7.94 -0.11
CA ARG A 129 -9.67 7.30 1.02
C ARG A 129 -9.13 5.93 0.67
N HIS A 130 -8.02 5.55 1.30
CA HIS A 130 -7.46 4.20 1.21
C HIS A 130 -8.27 3.21 2.03
N VAL A 131 -8.37 1.97 1.54
CA VAL A 131 -9.14 0.89 2.20
C VAL A 131 -8.72 0.69 3.65
N ARG A 132 -7.43 0.82 3.97
CA ARG A 132 -6.89 0.65 5.33
C ARG A 132 -7.46 1.63 6.38
N PHE A 133 -7.97 2.78 5.97
CA PHE A 133 -8.44 3.84 6.90
C PHE A 133 -9.93 3.76 7.19
N GLN A 134 -10.64 2.85 6.54
CA GLN A 134 -12.04 2.60 6.79
C GLN A 134 -12.22 1.46 7.80
N THR A 135 -13.29 1.52 8.58
CA THR A 135 -13.67 0.45 9.49
C THR A 135 -14.43 -0.62 8.72
N TRP A 136 -13.98 -1.86 8.83
CA TRP A 136 -14.59 -3.04 8.22
C TRP A 136 -14.94 -4.06 9.30
N ASN A 137 -16.02 -4.82 9.10
CA ASN A 137 -16.32 -5.96 9.96
C ASN A 137 -15.52 -7.21 9.53
N ASP A 138 -15.44 -8.22 10.40
CA ASP A 138 -14.64 -9.43 10.15
C ASP A 138 -14.97 -10.13 8.82
N LYS A 139 -16.26 -10.23 8.48
CA LYS A 139 -16.70 -10.84 7.22
C LYS A 139 -16.28 -10.03 5.99
N GLN A 140 -16.28 -8.70 6.10
CA GLN A 140 -15.77 -7.81 5.06
C GLN A 140 -14.26 -7.97 4.93
N ILE A 141 -13.53 -8.06 6.04
CA ILE A 141 -12.07 -8.27 6.04
C ILE A 141 -11.72 -9.59 5.31
N ASP A 142 -12.46 -10.67 5.56
CA ASP A 142 -12.28 -11.94 4.86
C ASP A 142 -12.43 -11.81 3.34
N ILE A 143 -13.28 -10.90 2.87
CA ILE A 143 -13.45 -10.59 1.45
C ILE A 143 -12.29 -9.74 0.95
N LEU A 144 -11.93 -8.66 1.65
CA LEU A 144 -10.83 -7.77 1.28
C LEU A 144 -9.51 -8.54 1.12
N ASN A 145 -9.24 -9.51 2.00
CA ASN A 145 -8.05 -10.36 1.96
C ASN A 145 -7.95 -11.23 0.70
N LYS A 146 -9.07 -11.52 0.01
CA LYS A 146 -9.06 -12.25 -1.28
C LYS A 146 -8.64 -11.37 -2.45
N HIS A 147 -8.89 -10.07 -2.34
CA HIS A 147 -8.65 -9.10 -3.42
C HIS A 147 -7.28 -8.44 -3.34
N LEU A 148 -6.62 -8.46 -2.17
CA LEU A 148 -5.25 -7.98 -1.97
C LEU A 148 -5.02 -6.53 -2.42
N PHE A 149 -5.97 -5.65 -2.12
CA PHE A 149 -5.90 -4.22 -2.46
C PHE A 149 -4.58 -3.57 -2.00
N LEU A 150 -3.97 -2.75 -2.86
CA LEU A 150 -2.71 -2.07 -2.55
C LEU A 150 -2.89 -1.07 -1.41
N THR A 151 -4.04 -0.39 -1.39
CA THR A 151 -4.43 0.57 -0.34
C THR A 151 -4.90 -0.08 0.95
N ALA A 152 -4.87 -1.42 1.07
CA ALA A 152 -5.08 -2.15 2.31
C ALA A 152 -3.78 -2.49 3.05
N LYS A 153 -2.65 -2.65 2.35
CA LYS A 153 -1.34 -3.08 2.89
C LYS A 153 -0.73 -2.12 3.93
N PRO A 154 -0.43 -2.50 5.18
CA PRO A 154 0.11 -1.57 6.19
C PRO A 154 1.35 -0.81 5.70
N VAL A 155 1.48 0.45 6.15
CA VAL A 155 2.53 1.37 5.70
C VAL A 155 3.33 1.88 6.91
N VAL A 156 4.65 1.82 6.82
CA VAL A 156 5.58 2.45 7.77
C VAL A 156 6.30 3.58 7.06
N TYR A 157 6.21 4.80 7.59
CA TYR A 157 6.90 5.96 7.03
C TYR A 157 8.34 6.03 7.53
N LEU A 158 9.29 6.08 6.60
CA LEU A 158 10.70 6.24 6.89
C LEU A 158 11.11 7.64 6.44
N VAL A 159 11.21 8.58 7.38
CA VAL A 159 11.64 9.95 7.10
C VAL A 159 13.16 9.98 7.08
N ASN A 160 13.73 10.08 5.88
CA ASN A 160 15.17 10.22 5.71
C ASN A 160 15.54 11.70 5.90
N ALA A 161 16.26 12.00 6.98
CA ALA A 161 16.69 13.34 7.34
C ALA A 161 18.20 13.36 7.62
N SER A 162 18.86 14.46 7.31
CA SER A 162 20.28 14.66 7.61
C SER A 162 20.50 14.77 9.12
N SER A 163 21.63 14.23 9.61
CA SER A 163 22.02 14.25 11.02
C SER A 163 22.35 15.65 11.57
N ASN A 164 22.43 16.67 10.71
CA ASN A 164 22.72 18.05 11.09
C ASN A 164 21.50 18.84 11.63
N LYS A 165 20.67 18.21 12.47
CA LYS A 165 19.71 18.94 13.32
C LYS A 165 20.12 18.85 14.79
N SER A 166 21.22 19.51 15.10
CA SER A 166 21.49 20.07 16.43
C SER A 166 21.51 21.60 16.30
N SER A 167 20.33 22.24 16.37
CA SER A 167 20.09 23.47 17.13
C SER A 167 18.62 23.90 17.03
N ASN A 168 18.01 24.00 18.22
CA ASN A 168 16.75 24.62 18.64
C ASN A 168 15.44 23.86 18.41
#